data_AF-A0A7W0FWB3-F1
#
_entry.id   AF-A0A7W0FWB3-F1
#
_cell.length_a   1.000
_cell.length_b   1.000
_cell.length_c   1.000
_cell.angle_alpha   90.00
_cell.angle_beta   90.00
_cell.angle_gamma   90.00
#
_symmetry.space_group_name_H-M   'P 1'
#
loop_
_entity.id
_entity.type
_entity.pdbx_description
1 polymer ?
#
loop_
_entity_poly.entity_id
_entity_poly.type
_entity_poly.pdbx_seq_one_letter_code
_entity_poly.pdbx_strand_id
1 'polypeptide(L)'
;MFSVQIDHQSCGTSYPDSSWYNIVNFERPSENQPNLIKIDDQRGLLSKIGYAALAIFRLLVVAFEKNIQRLSSWISGENFPEAQMGDDGKYHYPDAELPWKSTDTESNGLFLNGHGLRGNPKDWQLYSEKIEEKIPGGHHVSPKVVNGGNCELEVSADPYLEICEKYLSQFPGRPITLTGTSNGSRIMQYIETHLDPKV
;
A
#
# COMPACT_ATOMS: atom_id res chain seq x y z
N MET A 1 24.49 4.51 -10.66
CA MET A 1 23.54 5.65 -10.65
C MET A 1 22.18 5.02 -10.81
N PHE A 2 21.45 4.85 -9.71
CA PHE A 2 20.15 4.19 -9.71
C PHE A 2 19.06 5.22 -10.02
N SER A 3 18.08 4.81 -10.83
CA SER A 3 16.92 5.61 -11.19
C SER A 3 15.72 5.01 -10.47
N VAL A 4 15.29 5.64 -9.36
CA VAL A 4 14.01 5.32 -8.73
C VAL A 4 12.93 6.07 -9.49
N GLN A 5 12.08 5.36 -10.22
CA GLN A 5 10.94 5.94 -10.94
C GLN A 5 9.69 5.78 -10.06
N ILE A 6 9.29 6.85 -9.40
CA ILE A 6 8.05 6.89 -8.61
C ILE A 6 6.91 7.27 -9.56
N ASP A 7 6.15 6.28 -10.00
CA ASP A 7 4.92 6.52 -10.77
C ASP A 7 3.77 6.84 -9.81
N HIS A 8 3.50 8.13 -9.62
CA HIS A 8 2.27 8.58 -8.98
C HIS A 8 1.08 8.37 -9.93
N GLN A 9 0.57 7.14 -10.00
CA GLN A 9 -0.76 6.93 -10.56
C GLN A 9 -1.79 7.50 -9.58
N SER A 10 -2.23 8.72 -9.86
CA SER A 10 -3.47 9.25 -9.31
C SER A 10 -4.60 8.28 -9.66
N CYS A 11 -5.22 7.64 -8.67
CA CYS A 11 -6.47 6.91 -8.88
C CYS A 11 -7.49 7.86 -9.50
N GLY A 12 -7.66 7.78 -10.82
CA GLY A 12 -8.69 8.47 -11.56
C GLY A 12 -10.05 7.86 -11.23
N THR A 13 -10.63 8.23 -10.09
CA THR A 13 -12.06 8.05 -9.88
C THR A 13 -12.76 9.11 -10.72
N SER A 14 -13.34 8.68 -11.85
CA SER A 14 -14.30 9.49 -12.59
C SER A 14 -15.49 9.79 -11.68
N TYR A 15 -15.51 10.96 -11.06
CA TYR A 15 -16.67 11.46 -10.34
C TYR A 15 -17.77 11.79 -11.36
N PRO A 16 -18.99 11.26 -11.21
CA PRO A 16 -20.10 11.67 -12.05
C PRO A 16 -20.54 13.09 -11.67
N ASP A 17 -20.69 13.91 -12.70
CA ASP A 17 -21.45 15.17 -12.74
C ASP A 17 -20.87 16.36 -11.94
N SER A 18 -20.49 17.42 -12.66
CA SER A 18 -19.81 18.62 -12.16
C SER A 18 -20.77 19.68 -11.57
N SER A 19 -21.98 19.29 -11.17
CA SER A 19 -22.98 20.20 -10.58
C SER A 19 -22.78 20.51 -9.09
N TRP A 20 -21.68 20.04 -8.48
CA TRP A 20 -21.45 20.10 -7.03
C TRP A 20 -20.57 21.25 -6.52
N TYR A 21 -20.06 22.12 -7.39
CA TYR A 21 -19.26 23.27 -6.95
C TYR A 21 -20.17 24.45 -6.57
N ASN A 22 -20.70 24.43 -5.35
CA ASN A 22 -21.02 25.69 -4.69
C ASN A 22 -19.70 26.45 -4.55
N ILE A 23 -19.64 27.65 -5.12
CA ILE A 23 -18.48 28.55 -5.05
C ILE A 23 -18.26 28.89 -3.58
N VAL A 24 -17.34 28.19 -2.93
CA VAL A 24 -16.86 28.56 -1.60
C VAL A 24 -15.86 29.68 -1.81
N ASN A 25 -16.26 30.92 -1.51
CA ASN A 25 -15.33 32.05 -1.51
C ASN A 25 -14.37 31.88 -0.33
N PHE A 26 -13.08 31.68 -0.62
CA PHE A 26 -12.04 31.61 0.39
C PHE A 26 -11.45 33.00 0.62
N GLU A 27 -11.77 33.62 1.74
CA GLU A 27 -11.02 34.78 2.22
C GLU A 27 -9.70 34.32 2.84
N ARG A 28 -8.60 35.01 2.50
CA ARG A 28 -7.25 34.67 2.95
C ARG A 28 -7.11 35.03 4.45
N PRO A 29 -6.80 34.08 5.36
CA PRO A 29 -6.72 34.39 6.79
C PRO A 29 -5.44 35.15 7.15
N SER A 30 -5.51 35.96 8.21
CA SER A 30 -4.33 36.53 8.88
C SER A 30 -3.57 35.46 9.69
N GLU A 31 -2.24 35.61 9.77
CA GLU A 31 -1.23 34.58 10.08
C GLU A 31 -1.33 33.77 11.40
N ASN A 32 -2.21 34.04 12.36
CA ASN A 32 -2.07 33.47 13.71
C ASN A 32 -3.33 32.88 14.38
N GLN A 33 -4.37 32.50 13.64
CA GLN A 33 -5.46 31.69 14.20
C GLN A 33 -5.90 30.56 13.25
N PRO A 34 -6.17 29.34 13.77
CA PRO A 34 -6.79 28.29 12.98
C PRO A 34 -8.18 28.76 12.55
N ASN A 35 -8.33 29.02 11.25
CA ASN A 35 -9.58 29.50 10.70
C ASN A 35 -10.57 28.32 10.61
N LEU A 36 -11.46 28.19 11.59
CA LEU A 36 -12.57 27.24 11.51
C LEU A 36 -13.55 27.74 10.46
N ILE A 37 -13.47 27.19 9.24
CA ILE A 37 -14.44 27.47 8.19
C ILE A 37 -15.78 26.86 8.63
N LYS A 38 -16.74 27.73 8.94
CA LYS A 38 -18.11 27.30 9.19
C LYS A 38 -18.75 26.98 7.84
N ILE A 39 -18.79 25.70 7.48
CA ILE A 39 -19.52 25.22 6.31
C ILE A 39 -20.99 25.13 6.70
N ASP A 40 -21.80 26.09 6.24
CA ASP A 40 -23.24 26.05 6.45
C ASP A 40 -23.90 25.16 5.40
N ASP A 41 -24.30 23.96 5.82
CA ASP A 41 -24.88 22.97 4.92
C ASP A 41 -26.33 23.33 4.60
N GLN A 42 -26.53 23.97 3.44
CA GLN A 42 -27.83 24.40 2.92
C GLN A 42 -28.74 23.24 2.47
N ARG A 43 -28.29 21.99 2.55
CA ARG A 43 -29.12 20.84 2.20
C ARG A 43 -30.29 20.69 3.19
N GLY A 44 -31.46 20.37 2.66
CA GLY A 44 -32.63 20.03 3.47
C GLY A 44 -32.33 18.83 4.39
N LEU A 45 -33.02 18.77 5.53
CA LEU A 45 -32.82 17.73 6.56
C LEU A 45 -32.90 16.31 5.98
N LEU A 46 -33.85 16.06 5.07
CA LEU A 46 -34.02 14.76 4.40
C LEU A 46 -32.83 14.39 3.53
N SER A 47 -32.26 15.35 2.79
CA SER A 47 -31.06 15.11 1.99
C SER A 47 -29.87 14.76 2.88
N LYS A 48 -29.68 15.47 4.00
CA LYS A 48 -28.62 15.16 4.99
C LYS A 48 -28.73 13.73 5.53
N ILE A 49 -29.94 13.30 5.89
CA ILE A 49 -30.22 11.94 6.34
C ILE A 49 -29.91 10.93 5.22
N GLY A 50 -30.36 11.21 3.99
CA GLY A 50 -30.08 10.36 2.83
C GLY A 50 -28.57 10.18 2.57
N TYR A 51 -27.79 11.26 2.65
CA TYR A 51 -26.33 11.19 2.51
C TYR A 51 -25.66 10.41 3.64
N ALA A 52 -26.07 10.62 4.88
CA ALA A 52 -25.55 9.87 6.02
C ALA A 52 -25.85 8.37 5.86
N ALA A 53 -27.07 8.02 5.49
CA ALA A 53 -27.47 6.64 5.23
C ALA A 53 -26.66 6.02 4.09
N LEU A 54 -26.46 6.74 2.98
CA LEU A 54 -25.63 6.27 1.85
C LEU A 54 -24.17 6.08 2.26
N ALA A 55 -23.60 7.00 3.04
CA ALA A 55 -22.23 6.88 3.55
C ALA A 55 -22.08 5.65 4.46
N ILE A 56 -23.03 5.43 5.37
CA ILE A 56 -23.07 4.24 6.23
C ILE A 56 -23.20 2.98 5.37
N PHE A 57 -24.09 2.96 4.38
CA PHE A 57 -24.26 1.82 3.49
C PHE A 57 -22.97 1.51 2.72
N ARG A 58 -22.28 2.52 2.17
CA ARG A 58 -20.98 2.34 1.50
C ARG A 58 -19.94 1.76 2.46
N LEU A 59 -19.87 2.24 3.70
CA LEU A 59 -18.99 1.69 4.72
C LEU A 59 -19.31 0.21 5.01
N LEU A 60 -20.59 -0.15 5.08
CA LEU A 60 -21.03 -1.53 5.28
C LEU A 60 -20.69 -2.43 4.09
N VAL A 61 -20.87 -1.95 2.85
CA VAL A 61 -20.48 -2.70 1.63
C VAL A 61 -18.98 -2.95 1.63
N VAL A 62 -18.15 -1.93 1.87
CA VAL A 62 -16.69 -2.09 1.94
C VAL A 62 -16.29 -3.05 3.06
N ALA A 63 -16.94 -2.98 4.23
CA ALA A 63 -16.69 -3.91 5.33
C ALA A 63 -17.08 -5.35 4.97
N PHE A 64 -18.20 -5.53 4.27
CA PHE A 64 -18.68 -6.83 3.81
C PHE A 64 -17.74 -7.43 2.75
N GLU A 65 -17.32 -6.64 1.76
CA GLU A 65 -16.33 -7.04 0.75
C GLU A 65 -15.02 -7.47 1.40
N LYS A 66 -14.50 -6.71 2.38
CA LYS A 66 -13.30 -7.08 3.13
C LYS A 66 -13.47 -8.40 3.91
N ASN A 67 -14.66 -8.64 4.48
CA ASN A 67 -14.94 -9.90 5.18
C ASN A 67 -15.06 -11.08 4.21
N ILE A 68 -15.67 -10.89 3.04
CA ILE A 68 -15.69 -11.91 1.98
C ILE A 68 -14.28 -12.22 1.51
N GLN A 69 -13.44 -11.20 1.28
CA GLN A 69 -12.05 -11.40 0.86
C GLN A 69 -11.27 -12.24 1.88
N ARG A 70 -11.43 -11.96 3.19
CA ARG A 70 -10.84 -12.77 4.27
C ARG A 70 -11.29 -14.23 4.26
N LEU A 71 -12.60 -14.46 4.05
CA LEU A 71 -13.15 -15.80 3.89
C LEU A 71 -12.58 -16.49 2.65
N SER A 72 -12.46 -15.76 1.54
CA SER A 72 -11.92 -16.30 0.28
C SER A 72 -10.44 -16.67 0.41
N SER A 73 -9.63 -15.85 1.08
CA SER A 73 -8.21 -16.16 1.31
C SER A 73 -8.04 -17.38 2.23
N TRP A 74 -8.96 -17.54 3.19
CA TRP A 74 -8.97 -18.72 4.06
C TRP A 74 -9.34 -19.98 3.28
N ILE A 75 -10.22 -19.87 2.28
CA ILE A 75 -10.64 -20.99 1.43
C ILE A 75 -9.63 -21.29 0.32
N SER A 76 -8.95 -20.28 -0.23
CA SER A 76 -8.04 -20.44 -1.38
C SER A 76 -6.68 -21.02 -1.01
N GLY A 77 -6.29 -21.01 0.27
CA GLY A 77 -4.97 -21.47 0.71
C GLY A 77 -3.81 -20.65 0.12
N GLU A 78 -4.09 -19.43 -0.36
CA GLU A 78 -3.06 -18.50 -0.82
C GLU A 78 -2.23 -18.05 0.38
N ASN A 79 -1.00 -18.57 0.46
CA ASN A 79 -0.03 -18.16 1.46
C ASN A 79 0.75 -16.96 0.92
N PHE A 80 0.43 -15.77 1.42
CA PHE A 80 1.26 -14.59 1.23
C PHE A 80 2.34 -14.57 2.30
N PRO A 81 3.55 -14.04 2.01
CA PRO A 81 4.61 -14.04 3.00
C PRO A 81 4.18 -13.28 4.26
N GLU A 82 4.32 -13.91 5.41
CA GLU A 82 3.94 -13.33 6.71
C GLU A 82 5.16 -13.28 7.62
N ALA A 83 5.43 -12.08 8.15
CA ALA A 83 6.59 -11.89 9.00
C ALA A 83 6.43 -12.65 10.32
N GLN A 84 7.50 -13.33 10.72
CA GLN A 84 7.57 -14.11 11.96
C GLN A 84 8.55 -13.44 12.91
N MET A 85 8.26 -13.50 14.21
CA MET A 85 9.19 -13.02 15.23
C MET A 85 10.38 -14.00 15.32
N GLY A 86 11.59 -13.50 15.05
CA GLY A 86 12.83 -14.24 15.20
C GLY A 86 13.31 -14.31 16.65
N ASP A 87 14.36 -15.11 16.87
CA ASP A 87 15.01 -15.26 18.18
C ASP A 87 15.69 -13.97 18.67
N ASP A 88 15.94 -13.02 17.76
CA ASP A 88 16.50 -11.71 18.03
C ASP A 88 15.45 -10.67 18.46
N GLY A 89 14.17 -11.07 18.50
CA GLY A 89 13.05 -10.20 18.85
C GLY A 89 12.65 -9.22 17.74
N LYS A 90 13.06 -9.47 16.49
CA LYS A 90 12.63 -8.72 15.31
C LYS A 90 11.74 -9.56 14.41
N TYR A 91 10.98 -8.89 13.55
CA TYR A 91 10.16 -9.55 12.55
C TYR A 91 10.98 -9.83 11.29
N HIS A 92 10.83 -11.03 10.71
CA HIS A 92 11.51 -11.46 9.49
C HIS A 92 10.53 -12.17 8.56
N TYR A 93 10.66 -11.97 7.25
CA TYR A 93 9.96 -12.81 6.28
C TYR A 93 10.77 -14.09 6.03
N PRO A 94 10.15 -15.28 6.13
CA PRO A 94 10.87 -16.54 5.88
C PRO A 94 11.42 -16.61 4.45
N ASP A 95 12.70 -16.98 4.31
CA ASP A 95 13.35 -17.07 2.99
C ASP A 95 12.61 -18.02 2.03
N ALA A 96 11.99 -19.07 2.55
CA ALA A 96 11.22 -20.04 1.78
C ALA A 96 9.91 -19.46 1.18
N GLU A 97 9.44 -18.30 1.66
CA GLU A 97 8.24 -17.63 1.17
C GLU A 97 8.56 -16.55 0.12
N LEU A 98 9.84 -16.22 -0.09
CA LEU A 98 10.26 -15.26 -1.12
C LEU A 98 10.24 -15.92 -2.51
N PRO A 99 9.90 -15.18 -3.58
CA PRO A 99 9.65 -15.77 -4.89
C PRO A 99 10.93 -16.15 -5.64
N TRP A 100 12.10 -15.70 -5.19
CA TRP A 100 13.37 -16.12 -5.75
C TRP A 100 13.91 -17.32 -5.00
N LYS A 101 14.31 -18.35 -5.75
CA LYS A 101 15.04 -19.47 -5.19
C LYS A 101 16.52 -19.09 -5.07
N SER A 102 17.22 -19.69 -4.13
CA SER A 102 18.67 -19.51 -3.96
C SER A 102 19.50 -19.89 -5.19
N THR A 103 18.89 -20.60 -6.14
CA THR A 103 19.52 -21.05 -7.40
C THR A 103 19.24 -20.14 -8.59
N ASP A 104 18.35 -19.16 -8.46
CA ASP A 104 17.98 -18.29 -9.58
C ASP A 104 19.12 -17.31 -9.86
N THR A 105 19.55 -17.25 -11.12
CA THR A 105 20.66 -16.40 -11.58
C THR A 105 20.20 -15.22 -12.42
N GLU A 106 18.92 -15.20 -12.80
CA GLU A 106 18.34 -14.18 -13.66
C GLU A 106 17.10 -13.60 -12.99
N SER A 107 17.02 -12.27 -12.96
CA SER A 107 15.85 -11.51 -12.51
C SER A 107 15.82 -10.19 -13.27
N ASN A 108 14.62 -9.78 -13.68
CA ASN A 108 14.42 -8.47 -14.33
C ASN A 108 14.10 -7.34 -13.35
N GLY A 109 14.11 -7.63 -12.05
CA GLY A 109 13.89 -6.66 -10.99
C GLY A 109 12.98 -7.20 -9.89
N LEU A 110 12.96 -6.51 -8.76
CA LEU A 110 12.03 -6.76 -7.66
C LEU A 110 10.87 -5.77 -7.73
N PHE A 111 9.64 -6.26 -7.61
CA PHE A 111 8.43 -5.47 -7.44
C PHE A 111 7.88 -5.74 -6.05
N LEU A 112 8.18 -4.83 -5.11
CA LEU A 112 7.80 -4.94 -3.71
C LEU A 112 6.60 -4.04 -3.40
N ASN A 113 5.50 -4.66 -2.97
CA ASN A 113 4.25 -3.97 -2.71
C ASN A 113 3.84 -3.99 -1.24
N GLY A 114 3.46 -2.85 -0.69
CA GLY A 114 3.02 -2.69 0.71
C GLY A 114 1.56 -2.26 0.79
N HIS A 115 0.72 -3.02 1.49
CA HIS A 115 -0.67 -2.64 1.73
C HIS A 115 -0.81 -1.64 2.89
N GLY A 116 -1.94 -0.93 2.94
CA GLY A 116 -2.26 -0.02 4.04
C GLY A 116 -2.73 -0.70 5.32
N LEU A 117 -3.20 0.09 6.28
CA LEU A 117 -3.75 -0.39 7.56
C LEU A 117 -4.89 -1.40 7.32
N ARG A 118 -4.72 -2.61 7.86
CA ARG A 118 -5.66 -3.74 7.71
C ARG A 118 -5.98 -4.10 6.25
N GLY A 119 -5.08 -3.76 5.32
CA GLY A 119 -5.15 -4.19 3.93
C GLY A 119 -4.81 -5.67 3.77
N ASN A 120 -4.89 -6.16 2.54
CA ASN A 120 -4.53 -7.53 2.19
C ASN A 120 -3.53 -7.53 1.01
N PRO A 121 -2.43 -8.30 1.08
CA PRO A 121 -1.56 -8.56 -0.06
C PRO A 121 -2.26 -8.84 -1.40
N LYS A 122 -3.39 -9.55 -1.36
CA LYS A 122 -4.19 -9.92 -2.54
C LYS A 122 -4.65 -8.73 -3.37
N ASP A 123 -4.78 -7.55 -2.76
CA ASP A 123 -5.15 -6.31 -3.46
C ASP A 123 -4.15 -5.96 -4.57
N TRP A 124 -2.91 -6.50 -4.50
CA TRP A 124 -1.86 -6.31 -5.51
C TRP A 124 -1.84 -7.35 -6.62
N GLN A 125 -2.58 -8.46 -6.52
CA GLN A 125 -2.48 -9.61 -7.44
C GLN A 125 -2.71 -9.20 -8.90
N LEU A 126 -3.79 -8.45 -9.17
CA LEU A 126 -4.10 -7.97 -10.52
C LEU A 126 -3.00 -7.07 -11.10
N TYR A 127 -2.31 -6.30 -10.25
CA TYR A 127 -1.21 -5.45 -10.69
C TYR A 127 0.04 -6.28 -10.98
N SER A 128 0.34 -7.26 -10.13
CA SER A 128 1.46 -8.19 -10.34
C SER A 128 1.31 -8.96 -11.65
N GLU A 129 0.12 -9.50 -11.95
CA GLU A 129 -0.16 -10.19 -13.22
C GLU A 129 0.11 -9.29 -14.43
N LYS A 130 -0.39 -8.05 -14.40
CA LYS A 130 -0.19 -7.07 -15.49
C LYS A 130 1.25 -6.60 -15.62
N ILE A 131 2.01 -6.58 -14.53
CA ILE A 131 3.43 -6.22 -14.59
C ILE A 131 4.23 -7.40 -15.16
N GLU A 132 3.96 -8.63 -14.74
CA GLU A 132 4.63 -9.84 -15.27
C GLU A 132 4.41 -9.97 -16.79
N GLU A 133 3.21 -9.63 -17.30
CA GLU A 133 2.95 -9.57 -18.74
C GLU A 133 3.88 -8.58 -19.49
N LYS A 134 4.30 -7.49 -18.84
CA LYS A 134 5.13 -6.43 -19.44
C LYS A 134 6.62 -6.61 -19.16
N ILE A 135 6.95 -7.15 -18.00
CA ILE A 135 8.30 -7.33 -17.48
C ILE A 135 8.39 -8.79 -16.99
N PRO A 136 8.44 -9.75 -17.93
CA PRO A 136 8.47 -11.17 -17.57
C PRO A 136 9.73 -11.50 -16.77
N GLY A 137 9.63 -12.43 -15.83
CA GLY A 137 10.76 -12.79 -14.95
C GLY A 137 11.09 -11.71 -13.91
N GLY A 138 10.13 -10.83 -13.61
CA GLY A 138 10.16 -9.97 -12.44
C GLY A 138 9.90 -10.78 -11.17
N HIS A 139 10.57 -10.45 -10.08
CA HIS A 139 10.26 -11.04 -8.78
C HIS A 139 9.20 -10.18 -8.09
N HIS A 140 7.99 -10.72 -7.95
CA HIS A 140 6.85 -10.02 -7.37
C HIS A 140 6.63 -10.43 -5.92
N VAL A 141 6.71 -9.47 -4.98
CA VAL A 141 6.50 -9.72 -3.55
C VAL A 141 5.48 -8.74 -3.02
N SER A 142 4.40 -9.27 -2.43
CA SER A 142 3.40 -8.47 -1.73
C SER A 142 3.20 -9.11 -0.37
N PRO A 143 4.08 -8.84 0.61
CA PRO A 143 4.00 -9.52 1.88
C PRO A 143 2.95 -8.85 2.76
N LYS A 144 2.47 -9.58 3.77
CA LYS A 144 1.56 -9.05 4.77
C LYS A 144 2.32 -8.13 5.72
N VAL A 145 1.86 -6.88 5.85
CA VAL A 145 2.46 -5.90 6.78
C VAL A 145 2.31 -6.41 8.21
N VAL A 146 3.39 -6.33 8.98
CA VAL A 146 3.45 -6.70 10.41
C VAL A 146 2.27 -6.10 11.17
N ASN A 147 1.57 -6.92 11.95
CA ASN A 147 0.39 -6.52 12.74
C ASN A 147 -0.68 -5.77 11.91
N GLY A 148 -0.75 -6.02 10.59
CA GLY A 148 -1.62 -5.30 9.67
C GLY A 148 -1.38 -3.80 9.59
N GLY A 149 -0.17 -3.33 9.95
CA GLY A 149 0.20 -1.91 10.04
C GLY A 149 -0.25 -1.22 11.33
N ASN A 150 -0.66 -1.97 12.35
CA ASN A 150 -1.03 -1.43 13.67
C ASN A 150 0.14 -1.53 14.67
N CYS A 151 1.30 -1.01 14.27
CA CYS A 151 2.51 -0.91 15.08
C CYS A 151 3.33 0.32 14.63
N GLU A 152 4.49 0.53 15.24
CA GLU A 152 5.44 1.56 14.81
C GLU A 152 5.90 1.32 13.36
N LEU A 153 6.34 2.39 12.69
CA LEU A 153 6.68 2.34 11.27
C LEU A 153 7.90 1.43 11.05
N GLU A 154 8.92 1.59 11.87
CA GLU A 154 10.18 0.84 11.88
C GLU A 154 9.89 -0.65 12.04
N VAL A 155 9.04 -1.02 13.00
CA VAL A 155 8.61 -2.41 13.22
C VAL A 155 7.93 -2.99 11.98
N SER A 156 7.20 -2.17 11.21
CA SER A 156 6.58 -2.60 9.95
C SER A 156 7.54 -2.61 8.76
N ALA A 157 8.55 -1.72 8.75
CA ALA A 157 9.36 -1.43 7.58
C ALA A 157 10.69 -2.19 7.56
N ASP A 158 11.29 -2.47 8.73
CA ASP A 158 12.55 -3.21 8.84
C ASP A 158 12.50 -4.58 8.13
N PRO A 159 11.42 -5.38 8.23
CA PRO A 159 11.36 -6.66 7.51
C PRO A 159 11.28 -6.49 5.98
N TYR A 160 10.71 -5.38 5.50
CA TYR A 160 10.72 -5.06 4.07
C TYR A 160 12.10 -4.60 3.60
N LEU A 161 12.81 -3.83 4.42
CA LEU A 161 14.18 -3.41 4.13
C LEU A 161 15.09 -4.65 4.00
N GLU A 162 14.94 -5.62 4.89
CA GLU A 162 15.66 -6.90 4.82
C GLU A 162 15.40 -7.65 3.50
N ILE A 163 14.16 -7.68 3.01
CA ILE A 163 13.83 -8.26 1.70
C ILE A 163 14.65 -7.58 0.59
N CYS A 164 14.72 -6.24 0.60
CA CYS A 164 15.48 -5.50 -0.40
C CYS A 164 16.98 -5.76 -0.31
N GLU A 165 17.55 -5.77 0.89
CA GLU A 165 18.98 -6.05 1.11
C GLU A 165 19.35 -7.47 0.64
N LYS A 166 18.53 -8.47 1.01
CA LYS A 166 18.67 -9.85 0.53
C LYS A 166 18.62 -9.92 -0.99
N TYR A 167 17.63 -9.27 -1.60
CA TYR A 167 17.48 -9.24 -3.05
C TYR A 167 18.70 -8.64 -3.74
N LEU A 168 19.18 -7.47 -3.29
CA LEU A 168 20.35 -6.81 -3.90
C LEU A 168 21.63 -7.63 -3.71
N SER A 169 21.78 -8.32 -2.58
CA SER A 169 22.92 -9.20 -2.35
C SER A 169 22.97 -10.37 -3.34
N GLN A 170 21.80 -10.89 -3.74
CA GLN A 170 21.69 -12.01 -4.67
C GLN A 170 21.68 -11.57 -6.14
N PHE A 171 21.09 -10.41 -6.43
CA PHE A 171 20.89 -9.88 -7.79
C PHE A 171 21.49 -8.46 -7.93
N PRO A 172 22.83 -8.32 -7.81
CA PRO A 172 23.48 -7.01 -7.80
C PRO A 172 23.20 -6.23 -9.09
N GLY A 173 22.86 -4.94 -8.93
CA GLY A 173 22.55 -4.03 -10.04
C GLY A 173 21.16 -4.20 -10.67
N ARG A 174 20.32 -5.12 -10.17
CA ARG A 174 18.93 -5.23 -10.62
C ARG A 174 18.03 -4.21 -9.91
N PRO A 175 17.02 -3.64 -10.60
CA PRO A 175 16.20 -2.59 -10.03
C PRO A 175 15.21 -3.12 -8.99
N ILE A 176 14.88 -2.29 -8.00
CA ILE A 176 13.76 -2.50 -7.08
C ILE A 176 12.71 -1.42 -7.36
N THR A 177 11.47 -1.85 -7.59
CA THR A 177 10.29 -0.98 -7.69
C THR A 177 9.47 -1.11 -6.41
N LEU A 178 9.24 0.01 -5.74
CA LEU A 178 8.50 0.08 -4.48
C LEU A 178 7.12 0.69 -4.73
N THR A 179 6.06 -0.03 -4.37
CA THR A 179 4.68 0.48 -4.48
C THR A 179 3.95 0.31 -3.15
N GLY A 180 3.21 1.33 -2.70
CA GLY A 180 2.52 1.26 -1.42
C GLY A 180 1.27 2.11 -1.35
N THR A 181 0.31 1.69 -0.53
CA THR A 181 -0.93 2.45 -0.25
C THR A 181 -1.04 2.79 1.23
N SER A 182 -1.36 4.06 1.57
CA SER A 182 -1.57 4.51 2.96
C SER A 182 -0.36 4.19 3.87
N ASN A 183 -0.47 3.28 4.84
CA ASN A 183 0.69 2.87 5.65
C ASN A 183 1.79 2.22 4.80
N GLY A 184 1.40 1.47 3.77
CA GLY A 184 2.34 0.86 2.83
C GLY A 184 3.21 1.88 2.10
N SER A 185 2.68 3.07 1.76
CA SER A 185 3.51 4.11 1.12
C SER A 185 4.53 4.70 2.08
N ARG A 186 4.20 4.80 3.38
CA ARG A 186 5.17 5.23 4.41
C ARG A 186 6.29 4.21 4.58
N ILE A 187 5.94 2.92 4.54
CA ILE A 187 6.93 1.82 4.56
C ILE A 187 7.86 1.94 3.35
N MET A 188 7.32 2.09 2.13
CA MET A 188 8.15 2.25 0.92
C MET A 188 9.07 3.47 1.00
N GLN A 189 8.58 4.60 1.50
CA GLN A 189 9.39 5.80 1.70
C GLN A 189 10.50 5.60 2.75
N TYR A 190 10.21 4.86 3.82
CA TYR A 190 11.22 4.48 4.80
C TYR A 190 12.33 3.66 4.14
N ILE A 191 11.97 2.63 3.37
CA ILE A 191 12.92 1.79 2.63
C ILE A 191 13.77 2.64 1.67
N GLU A 192 13.16 3.50 0.87
CA GLU A 192 13.87 4.38 -0.07
C GLU A 192 14.93 5.26 0.62
N THR A 193 14.65 5.70 1.85
CA THR A 193 15.56 6.59 2.61
C THR A 193 16.61 5.84 3.44
N HIS A 194 16.43 4.53 3.66
CA HIS A 194 17.32 3.70 4.48
C HIS A 194 18.12 2.66 3.67
N LEU A 195 17.74 2.41 2.41
CA LEU A 195 18.56 1.63 1.49
C LEU A 195 19.88 2.37 1.21
N ASP A 196 21.01 1.74 1.52
CA ASP A 196 22.33 2.31 1.21
C ASP A 196 22.49 2.40 -0.31
N PRO A 197 22.76 3.59 -0.88
CA PRO A 197 22.96 3.77 -2.32
C PRO A 197 24.17 3.02 -2.89
N LYS A 198 25.01 2.40 -2.04
CA LYS A 198 26.17 1.59 -2.43
C LYS A 198 25.86 0.10 -2.59
N VAL A 199 24.69 -0.35 -2.14
CA VAL A 199 24.18 -1.72 -2.36
C VAL A 199 23.52 -1.78 -3.73
#